data_AF-J1ZTR7-F1
#
_entry.id   AF-J1ZTR7-F1
#
_cell.length_a   1.000
_cell.length_b   1.000
_cell.length_c   1.000
_cell.angle_alpha   90.00
_cell.angle_beta   90.00
_cell.angle_gamma   90.00
#
_symmetry.space_group_name_H-M   'P 1'
#
loop_
_entity.id
_entity.type
_entity.pdbx_description
1 polymer ?
#
loop_
_entity_poly.entity_id
_entity_poly.type
_entity_poly.pdbx_seq_one_letter_code
_entity_poly.pdbx_strand_id
1 'polypeptide(L)'
;MPQDDVPTPPPSTPEQALAIVRSRYAQPKLPDGSPAPLHVHEFDIGYLVYATFPRVTDTDAAGNPLPAPPGGAKIVVSKDTGETVTVPNFPTEAAIALYRQQRLSS
;
A
#
# COMPACT_ATOMS: atom_id res chain seq x y z
N MET A 1 -16.21 24.00 6.19
CA MET A 1 -16.99 22.75 6.08
C MET A 1 -16.18 21.68 6.79
N PRO A 2 -16.66 21.04 7.85
CA PRO A 2 -15.99 19.84 8.36
C PRO A 2 -16.13 18.78 7.26
N GLN A 3 -15.02 18.26 6.77
CA GLN A 3 -15.06 16.99 6.05
C GLN A 3 -15.49 15.97 7.09
N ASP A 4 -16.71 15.47 7.00
CA ASP A 4 -17.17 14.27 7.68
C ASP A 4 -16.10 13.19 7.48
N ASP A 5 -15.25 13.01 8.50
CA ASP A 5 -14.49 11.79 8.72
C ASP A 5 -15.54 10.73 9.06
N VAL A 6 -16.30 10.29 8.04
CA VAL A 6 -17.16 9.12 8.18
C VAL A 6 -16.22 8.00 8.58
N PRO A 7 -16.34 7.43 9.80
CA PRO A 7 -15.53 6.28 10.17
C PRO A 7 -15.88 5.21 9.17
N THR A 8 -14.96 4.95 8.24
CA THR A 8 -15.18 3.98 7.19
C THR A 8 -15.30 2.66 7.92
N PRO A 9 -16.39 1.90 7.74
CA PRO A 9 -16.55 0.64 8.44
C PRO A 9 -15.31 -0.23 8.18
N PRO A 10 -14.88 -1.03 9.18
CA PRO A 10 -13.71 -1.88 9.03
C PRO A 10 -13.83 -2.71 7.74
N PRO A 11 -12.77 -2.79 6.92
CA PRO A 11 -12.85 -3.48 5.65
C PRO A 11 -13.05 -4.99 5.88
N SER A 12 -14.18 -5.51 5.41
CA SER A 12 -14.44 -6.96 5.41
C SER A 12 -13.96 -7.64 4.13
N THR A 13 -13.49 -6.88 3.14
CA THR A 13 -13.01 -7.40 1.86
C THR A 13 -11.73 -6.69 1.38
N PRO A 14 -10.90 -7.37 0.58
CA PRO A 14 -9.72 -6.76 -0.04
C PRO A 14 -10.05 -5.52 -0.90
N GLU A 15 -11.20 -5.52 -1.57
CA GLU A 15 -11.66 -4.40 -2.39
C GLU A 15 -11.99 -3.16 -1.55
N GLN A 16 -12.59 -3.35 -0.37
CA GLN A 16 -12.84 -2.26 0.57
C GLN A 16 -11.53 -1.68 1.12
N ALA A 17 -10.55 -2.53 1.44
CA ALA A 17 -9.23 -2.08 1.87
C ALA A 17 -8.54 -1.22 0.78
N LEU A 18 -8.64 -1.64 -0.48
CA LEU A 18 -8.15 -0.85 -1.61
C LEU A 18 -8.88 0.50 -1.74
N ALA A 19 -10.20 0.52 -1.58
CA ALA A 19 -10.99 1.75 -1.66
C ALA A 19 -10.61 2.76 -0.56
N ILE A 20 -10.34 2.28 0.67
CA ILE A 20 -9.85 3.10 1.79
C ILE A 20 -8.49 3.70 1.44
N VAL A 21 -7.55 2.88 0.96
CA VAL A 21 -6.22 3.36 0.60
C VAL A 21 -6.28 4.36 -0.55
N ARG A 22 -7.08 4.12 -1.59
CA ARG A 22 -7.26 5.05 -2.72
C ARG A 22 -7.88 6.38 -2.32
N SER A 23 -8.76 6.38 -1.32
CA SER A 23 -9.39 7.60 -0.80
C SER A 23 -8.42 8.42 0.07
N ARG A 24 -7.53 7.75 0.83
CA ARG A 24 -6.57 8.40 1.74
C ARG A 24 -5.26 8.81 1.06
N TYR A 25 -4.70 7.92 0.25
CA TYR A 25 -3.43 8.09 -0.44
C TYR A 25 -3.73 8.15 -1.93
N ALA A 26 -3.76 9.39 -2.46
CA ALA A 26 -4.08 9.67 -3.86
C ALA A 26 -3.46 8.63 -4.80
N GLN A 27 -4.27 8.11 -5.72
CA GLN A 27 -3.92 6.95 -6.53
C GLN A 27 -2.55 7.16 -7.22
N PRO A 28 -1.52 6.37 -6.89
CA PRO A 28 -0.22 6.50 -7.52
C PRO A 28 -0.41 6.30 -9.03
N LYS A 29 0.19 7.18 -9.83
CA LYS A 29 0.13 7.13 -11.28
C LYS A 29 1.42 6.54 -11.82
N LEU A 30 1.28 5.74 -12.87
CA LEU A 30 2.38 5.33 -13.73
C LEU A 30 2.94 6.56 -14.47
N PRO A 31 4.17 6.47 -15.04
CA PRO A 31 4.74 7.54 -15.86
C PRO A 31 3.84 7.96 -17.04
N ASP A 32 3.00 7.05 -17.52
CA ASP A 32 1.99 7.29 -18.57
C ASP A 32 0.74 8.08 -18.06
N GLY A 33 0.66 8.39 -16.77
CA GLY A 33 -0.48 9.07 -16.15
C GLY A 33 -1.64 8.14 -15.78
N SER A 34 -1.62 6.90 -16.28
CA SER A 34 -2.52 5.82 -15.90
C SER A 34 -2.38 5.43 -14.42
N PRO A 35 -3.45 5.01 -13.72
CA PRO A 35 -3.34 4.57 -12.33
C PRO A 35 -2.46 3.31 -12.21
N ALA A 36 -1.50 3.34 -11.28
CA ALA A 36 -0.66 2.19 -10.99
C ALA A 36 -1.51 1.03 -10.44
N PRO A 37 -1.25 -0.22 -10.87
CA PRO A 37 -1.94 -1.37 -10.34
C PRO A 37 -1.63 -1.49 -8.84
N LEU A 38 -2.68 -1.40 -8.04
CA LEU A 38 -2.62 -1.65 -6.61
C LEU A 38 -2.97 -3.11 -6.35
N HIS A 39 -2.09 -3.79 -5.64
CA HIS A 39 -2.35 -5.13 -5.14
C HIS A 39 -2.72 -5.05 -3.67
N VAL A 40 -3.59 -5.96 -3.27
CA VAL A 40 -3.97 -6.17 -1.88
C VAL A 40 -3.68 -7.61 -1.53
N HIS A 41 -3.00 -7.79 -0.40
CA HIS A 41 -2.75 -9.08 0.18
C HIS A 41 -3.46 -9.13 1.53
N GLU A 42 -4.51 -9.93 1.60
CA GLU A 42 -5.23 -10.16 2.85
C GLU A 42 -4.39 -11.05 3.77
N PHE A 43 -4.34 -10.69 5.05
CA PHE A 43 -3.73 -11.50 6.09
C PHE A 43 -4.60 -11.47 7.35
N ASP A 44 -4.15 -12.20 8.37
CA ASP A 44 -4.91 -12.49 9.58
C ASP A 44 -5.54 -11.24 10.25
N ILE A 45 -4.73 -10.21 10.50
CA ILE A 45 -5.14 -9.00 11.24
C ILE A 45 -5.34 -7.76 10.34
N GLY A 46 -5.24 -7.89 9.02
CA GLY A 46 -5.28 -6.74 8.12
C GLY A 46 -5.17 -7.07 6.63
N TYR A 47 -4.99 -6.01 5.83
CA TYR A 47 -4.74 -6.06 4.39
C TYR A 47 -3.51 -5.24 4.06
N LEU A 48 -2.54 -5.85 3.38
CA LEU A 48 -1.36 -5.15 2.88
C LEU A 48 -1.65 -4.67 1.45
N VAL A 49 -1.76 -3.37 1.27
CA VAL A 49 -1.92 -2.70 -0.02
C VAL A 49 -0.57 -2.18 -0.50
N TYR A 50 -0.21 -2.47 -1.74
CA TYR A 50 1.01 -1.97 -2.35
C TYR A 50 0.82 -1.76 -3.86
N ALA A 51 1.40 -0.68 -4.37
CA ALA A 51 1.49 -0.48 -5.81
C ALA A 51 2.55 -1.42 -6.39
N THR A 52 2.20 -2.11 -7.47
CA THR A 52 3.21 -2.66 -8.37
C THR A 52 3.43 -1.65 -9.46
N PHE A 53 4.64 -1.15 -9.54
CA PHE A 53 5.08 -0.49 -10.75
C PHE A 53 5.56 -1.61 -11.67
N PRO A 54 5.22 -1.61 -12.96
CA PRO A 54 5.96 -2.42 -13.90
C PRO A 54 7.44 -2.11 -13.63
N ARG A 55 8.29 -3.15 -13.62
CA ARG A 55 9.72 -2.90 -13.68
C ARG A 55 9.90 -2.13 -14.97
N VAL A 56 9.96 -0.81 -14.88
CA VAL A 56 10.64 -0.04 -15.89
C VAL A 56 12.03 -0.63 -15.83
N THR A 57 12.34 -1.47 -16.82
CA THR A 57 13.69 -1.57 -17.34
C THR A 57 14.02 -0.18 -17.89
N ASP A 58 14.03 0.81 -17.00
CA ASP A 58 14.63 2.09 -17.26
C ASP A 58 16.09 1.72 -17.21
N THR A 59 16.60 1.36 -18.37
CA THR A 59 18.02 1.21 -18.56
C THR A 59 18.56 2.60 -18.75
N ASP A 60 19.67 2.93 -18.09
CA ASP A 60 20.38 4.16 -18.40
C ASP A 60 20.81 4.17 -19.89
N ALA A 61 21.35 5.28 -20.39
CA ALA A 61 21.79 5.38 -21.79
C ALA A 61 22.79 4.28 -22.20
N ALA A 62 23.48 3.64 -21.25
CA ALA A 62 24.38 2.52 -21.44
C ALA A 62 23.74 1.12 -21.28
N GLY A 63 22.43 1.01 -21.04
CA GLY A 63 21.75 -0.28 -20.95
C GLY A 63 21.75 -0.93 -19.56
N ASN A 64 22.15 -0.24 -18.48
CA ASN A 64 22.16 -0.81 -17.13
C ASN A 64 20.83 -0.55 -16.42
N PRO A 65 20.27 -1.55 -15.71
CA PRO A 65 19.00 -1.38 -15.01
C PRO A 65 19.11 -0.29 -13.94
N LEU A 66 18.26 0.73 -14.03
CA LEU A 66 18.17 1.78 -13.03
C LEU A 66 17.55 1.21 -11.75
N PRO A 67 18.03 1.65 -10.58
CA PRO A 67 17.42 1.28 -9.32
C PRO A 67 15.96 1.71 -9.30
N ALA A 68 15.10 0.86 -8.76
CA ALA A 68 13.69 1.20 -8.59
C ALA A 68 13.57 2.51 -7.80
N PRO A 69 12.70 3.44 -8.22
CA PRO A 69 12.59 4.73 -7.54
C PRO A 69 12.28 4.54 -6.06
N PRO A 70 12.97 5.27 -5.16
CA PRO A 70 12.68 5.25 -3.74
C PRO A 70 11.28 5.84 -3.52
N GLY A 71 10.37 5.08 -2.90
CA GLY A 71 9.01 5.58 -2.63
C GLY A 71 7.88 4.57 -2.64
N GLY A 72 8.14 3.29 -2.91
CA GLY A 72 7.11 2.24 -2.82
C GLY A 72 6.69 1.94 -1.37
N ALA A 73 6.13 2.90 -0.64
CA ALA A 73 5.60 2.63 0.69
C ALA A 73 4.44 1.64 0.59
N LYS A 74 4.44 0.61 1.44
CA LYS A 74 3.31 -0.32 1.56
C LYS A 74 2.40 0.19 2.66
N ILE A 75 1.11 -0.01 2.49
CA ILE A 75 0.10 0.48 3.43
C ILE A 75 -0.63 -0.73 3.98
N VAL A 76 -0.65 -0.88 5.30
CA VAL A 76 -1.46 -1.89 5.97
C VAL A 76 -2.79 -1.25 6.37
N VAL A 77 -3.89 -1.90 6.05
CA VAL A 77 -5.23 -1.54 6.53
C VAL A 77 -5.66 -2.54 7.58
N SER A 78 -6.00 -2.05 8.77
CA SER A 78 -6.44 -2.89 9.88
C SER A 78 -7.82 -3.46 9.62
N LYS A 79 -8.00 -4.77 9.82
CA LYS A 79 -9.32 -5.41 9.75
C LYS A 79 -10.24 -5.01 10.90
N ASP A 80 -9.65 -4.73 12.07
CA ASP A 80 -10.39 -4.41 13.28
C ASP A 80 -10.92 -2.98 13.28
N THR A 81 -10.05 -2.01 12.95
CA THR A 81 -10.36 -0.58 13.07
C THR A 81 -10.50 0.15 11.72
N GLY A 82 -10.09 -0.46 10.60
CA GLY A 82 -9.96 0.24 9.32
C GLY A 82 -8.78 1.22 9.24
N GLU A 83 -7.95 1.30 10.30
CA GLU A 83 -6.81 2.23 10.35
C GLU A 83 -5.72 1.84 9.36
N THR A 84 -5.14 2.84 8.68
CA THR A 84 -4.07 2.67 7.71
C THR A 84 -2.70 3.02 8.30
N VAL A 85 -1.75 2.09 8.23
CA VAL A 85 -0.36 2.27 8.69
C VAL A 85 0.60 2.14 7.52
N THR A 86 1.49 3.12 7.36
CA THR A 86 2.55 3.07 6.35
C THR A 86 3.71 2.23 6.87
N VAL A 87 4.04 1.15 6.17
CA VAL A 87 5.18 0.29 6.47
C VAL A 87 6.27 0.40 5.38
N PRO A 88 7.54 0.13 5.72
CA PRO A 88 8.62 0.15 4.74
C PRO A 88 8.36 -0.82 3.59
N ASN A 89 9.01 -0.59 2.44
CA ASN A 89 8.90 -1.43 1.25
C ASN A 89 9.62 -2.79 1.39
N PHE A 90 9.24 -3.58 2.38
CA PHE A 90 9.74 -4.93 2.58
C PHE A 90 8.94 -5.95 1.77
N PRO A 91 9.49 -7.17 1.55
CA PRO A 91 8.69 -8.29 1.07
C PRO A 91 7.40 -8.45 1.89
N THR A 92 6.32 -8.90 1.25
CA THR A 92 4.97 -9.01 1.86
C THR A 92 5.02 -9.65 3.26
N GLU A 93 5.68 -10.82 3.38
CA GLU A 93 5.83 -11.53 4.65
C GLU A 93 6.54 -10.70 5.74
N ALA A 94 7.61 -10.00 5.37
CA ALA A 94 8.37 -9.17 6.30
C ALA A 94 7.58 -7.91 6.72
N ALA A 95 6.82 -7.31 5.80
CA ALA A 95 5.93 -6.20 6.12
C ALA A 95 4.81 -6.62 7.08
N ILE A 96 4.22 -7.80 6.88
CA ILE A 96 3.21 -8.38 7.78
C ILE A 96 3.81 -8.67 9.15
N ALA A 97 4.99 -9.29 9.21
CA ALA A 97 5.67 -9.58 10.46
C ALA A 97 6.00 -8.30 11.25
N LEU A 98 6.45 -7.25 10.58
CA LEU A 98 6.73 -5.95 11.18
C LEU A 98 5.47 -5.30 11.74
N TYR A 99 4.37 -5.33 10.98
CA TYR A 99 3.08 -4.82 11.46
C TYR A 99 2.56 -5.59 12.68
N ARG A 100 2.71 -6.91 12.71
CA ARG A 100 2.38 -7.75 13.88
C ARG A 100 3.20 -7.34 15.10
N GLN A 101 4.50 -7.12 14.95
CA GLN A 101 5.35 -6.65 16.05
C GLN A 101 4.90 -5.29 16.56
N GLN A 102 4.60 -4.32 15.69
CA GLN A 102 4.10 -3.01 16.08
C GLN A 102 2.79 -3.10 16.87
N ARG A 103 1.85 -3.94 16.43
CA ARG A 103 0.56 -4.15 17.15
C ARG A 103 0.73 -4.81 18.51
N LEU A 104 1.70 -5.71 18.68
CA LEU A 104 2.01 -6.34 19.98
C LEU A 104 2.72 -5.38 20.95
N SER A 105 3.29 -4.29 20.45
CA SER A 105 4.07 -3.33 21.23
C SER A 105 3.34 -2.00 21.46
N SER A 106 2.07 -1.91 21.04
CA SER A 106 1.24 -0.71 21.11
C SER A 106 0.08 -0.82 22.09
#